data_AF-A0A550C5B8-F1
#
_entry.id   AF-A0A550C5B8-F1
#
_cell.length_a   1.000
_cell.length_b   1.000
_cell.length_c   1.000
_cell.angle_alpha   90.00
_cell.angle_beta   90.00
_cell.angle_gamma   90.00
#
_symmetry.space_group_name_H-M   'P 1'
#
loop_
_entity.id
_entity.type
_entity.pdbx_description
1 polymer ?
#
loop_
_entity_poly.entity_id
_entity_poly.type
_entity_poly.pdbx_seq_one_letter_code
_entity_poly.pdbx_strand_id
1 'polypeptide(L)'
;MAPPARRTPPSESYGDDRTSTRHPPNALAAIQGNASCALKDGTLTMLALFGSQNNGFSNSVRDQVRITEVSVTRGESGKSQAQVVCELEVCKDMLNIVDSMHGGCTVFLIDEISTLAVNALEMHVYQAMPTTIMNVSQAINTVYHAPAPFGTTLRVVGSCISVDENSALFCRAEIWDINNQRMVATGTHIKMPPSQPKSRL
;
A
#
# COMPACT_ATOMS: atom_id res chain seq x y z
N MET A 1 31.50 26.54 35.43
CA MET A 1 30.33 25.64 35.49
C MET A 1 30.21 24.99 34.11
N ALA A 2 30.67 23.74 33.97
CA ALA A 2 30.77 23.06 32.68
C ALA A 2 29.42 22.46 32.26
N PRO A 3 29.05 22.48 30.97
CA PRO A 3 27.81 21.86 30.49
C PRO A 3 27.92 20.32 30.54
N PRO A 4 26.80 19.60 30.77
CA PRO A 4 26.82 18.14 30.87
C PRO A 4 27.12 17.49 29.52
N ALA A 5 27.98 16.47 29.54
CA ALA A 5 28.36 15.67 28.38
C ALA A 5 27.13 15.02 27.72
N ARG A 6 26.98 15.25 26.42
CA ARG A 6 25.91 14.67 25.59
C ARG A 6 26.20 13.18 25.43
N ARG A 7 25.33 12.31 25.95
CA ARG A 7 25.37 10.88 25.64
C ARG A 7 25.04 10.69 24.16
N THR A 8 25.99 10.18 23.38
CA THR A 8 25.73 9.63 22.04
C THR A 8 24.94 8.33 22.21
N PRO A 9 23.78 8.16 21.55
CA PRO A 9 23.14 6.85 21.48
C PRO A 9 24.00 5.90 20.63
N PRO A 10 24.01 4.59 20.95
CA PRO A 10 24.82 3.62 20.22
C PRO A 10 24.33 3.49 18.77
N SER A 11 25.29 3.42 17.86
CA SER A 11 25.08 3.10 16.45
C SER A 11 24.74 1.61 16.31
N GLU A 12 23.49 1.26 16.52
CA GLU A 12 22.98 -0.06 16.13
C GLU A 12 22.58 0.00 14.66
N SER A 13 23.40 -0.64 13.82
CA SER A 13 23.02 -1.01 12.47
C SER A 13 21.80 -1.92 12.55
N TYR A 14 20.63 -1.39 12.19
CA TYR A 14 19.39 -2.15 12.08
C TYR A 14 19.49 -3.06 10.85
N GLY A 15 20.19 -4.18 11.00
CA GLY A 15 20.12 -5.30 10.08
C GLY A 15 18.78 -5.99 10.29
N ASP A 16 17.77 -5.61 9.50
CA ASP A 16 16.46 -6.24 9.55
C ASP A 16 16.47 -7.54 8.73
N ASP A 17 16.78 -8.64 9.40
CA ASP A 17 16.79 -10.02 8.90
C ASP A 17 15.36 -10.57 8.60
N ARG A 18 14.35 -9.69 8.46
CA ARG A 18 12.92 -10.05 8.35
C ARG A 18 12.30 -9.74 6.99
N THR A 19 13.08 -9.18 6.07
CA THR A 19 12.69 -8.93 4.67
C THR A 19 12.75 -10.20 3.80
N SER A 20 13.14 -11.35 4.35
CA SER A 20 13.55 -12.55 3.62
C SER A 20 12.72 -13.79 3.98
N THR A 21 11.39 -13.71 3.92
CA THR A 21 10.58 -14.93 3.81
C THR A 21 9.83 -14.89 2.49
N ARG A 22 10.32 -15.67 1.51
CA ARG A 22 9.54 -15.94 0.30
C ARG A 22 8.20 -16.55 0.72
N HIS A 23 7.11 -16.00 0.20
CA HIS A 23 5.79 -16.55 0.48
C HIS A 23 5.67 -17.95 -0.16
N PRO A 24 4.93 -18.88 0.46
CA PRO A 24 4.80 -20.24 -0.07
C PRO A 24 4.18 -20.21 -1.48
N PRO A 25 4.62 -21.07 -2.42
CA PRO A 25 4.15 -21.06 -3.82
C PRO A 25 2.62 -21.12 -3.97
N ASN A 26 1.94 -21.82 -3.06
CA ASN A 26 0.49 -21.96 -3.07
C ASN A 26 -0.23 -20.63 -2.82
N ALA A 27 0.33 -19.76 -1.98
CA ALA A 27 -0.22 -18.42 -1.73
C ALA A 27 -0.08 -17.54 -2.97
N LEU A 28 1.05 -17.65 -3.69
CA LEU A 28 1.28 -16.91 -4.93
C LEU A 28 0.39 -17.39 -6.09
N ALA A 29 0.14 -18.70 -6.18
CA ALA A 29 -0.72 -19.29 -7.20
C ALA A 29 -2.21 -18.88 -7.06
N ALA A 30 -2.65 -18.54 -5.84
CA ALA A 30 -4.00 -18.04 -5.61
C ALA A 30 -4.20 -16.59 -6.11
N ILE A 31 -3.13 -15.82 -6.21
CA ILE A 31 -3.15 -14.43 -6.69
C ILE A 31 -3.29 -14.44 -8.21
N GLN A 32 -4.40 -13.89 -8.72
CA GLN A 32 -4.70 -13.77 -10.13
C GLN A 32 -3.86 -12.67 -10.81
N GLY A 33 -4.11 -12.45 -12.10
CA GLY A 33 -3.44 -11.44 -12.90
C GLY A 33 -2.14 -11.93 -13.53
N ASN A 34 -1.65 -11.15 -14.49
CA ASN A 34 -0.56 -11.50 -15.40
C ASN A 34 0.84 -11.19 -14.85
N ALA A 35 0.96 -10.67 -13.62
CA ALA A 35 2.25 -10.40 -12.99
C ALA A 35 3.06 -11.68 -12.76
N SER A 36 4.39 -11.57 -12.81
CA SER A 36 5.30 -12.67 -12.50
C SER A 36 5.18 -13.09 -11.02
N CYS A 37 5.56 -14.34 -10.70
CA CYS A 37 5.56 -14.82 -9.32
C CYS A 37 6.43 -13.96 -8.41
N ALA A 38 7.59 -13.51 -8.89
CA ALA A 38 8.49 -12.63 -8.14
C ALA A 38 7.83 -11.28 -7.84
N LEU A 39 7.05 -10.73 -8.78
CA LEU A 39 6.34 -9.47 -8.56
C LEU A 39 5.21 -9.64 -7.53
N LYS A 40 4.43 -10.72 -7.64
CA LYS A 40 3.38 -11.07 -6.66
C LYS A 40 3.96 -11.26 -5.25
N ASP A 41 5.09 -11.96 -5.15
CA ASP A 41 5.81 -12.16 -3.88
C ASP A 41 6.30 -10.83 -3.31
N GLY A 42 6.89 -9.96 -4.14
CA GLY A 42 7.31 -8.62 -3.73
C GLY A 42 6.15 -7.74 -3.24
N THR A 43 4.98 -7.80 -3.89
CA THR A 43 3.80 -7.05 -3.47
C THR A 43 3.27 -7.55 -2.12
N LEU A 44 3.27 -8.87 -1.87
CA LEU A 44 2.94 -9.44 -0.56
C LEU A 44 3.95 -9.01 0.50
N THR A 45 5.24 -9.04 0.20
CA THR A 45 6.30 -8.57 1.11
C THR A 45 6.07 -7.10 1.50
N MET A 46 5.64 -6.25 0.58
CA MET A 46 5.30 -4.86 0.90
C MET A 46 4.04 -4.73 1.76
N LEU A 47 3.02 -5.54 1.49
CA LEU A 47 1.85 -5.61 2.36
C LEU A 47 2.27 -6.05 3.78
N ALA A 48 3.19 -7.00 3.93
CA ALA A 48 3.68 -7.43 5.24
C ALA A 48 4.58 -6.36 5.92
N LEU A 49 5.47 -5.70 5.16
CA LEU A 49 6.44 -4.75 5.68
C LEU A 49 5.78 -3.58 6.42
N PHE A 50 4.76 -2.96 5.83
CA PHE A 50 4.10 -1.83 6.49
C PHE A 50 3.27 -2.26 7.73
N GLY A 51 3.10 -3.58 7.98
CA GLY A 51 2.48 -4.11 9.20
C GLY A 51 3.46 -4.65 10.26
N SER A 52 4.75 -4.78 9.92
CA SER A 52 5.73 -5.59 10.68
C SER A 52 6.15 -5.06 12.07
N GLN A 53 5.64 -3.90 12.48
CA GLN A 53 5.72 -3.44 13.85
C GLN A 53 4.32 -3.60 14.42
N ASN A 54 4.08 -4.47 15.41
CA ASN A 54 2.80 -4.62 16.13
C ASN A 54 2.26 -3.31 16.80
N ASN A 55 2.88 -2.17 16.50
CA ASN A 55 2.52 -0.79 16.87
C ASN A 55 2.19 0.10 15.65
N GLY A 56 2.03 -0.45 14.46
CA GLY A 56 1.64 0.28 13.24
C GLY A 56 0.20 0.79 13.32
N PHE A 57 -0.06 1.93 12.68
CA PHE A 57 -1.41 2.47 12.60
C PHE A 57 -2.33 1.52 11.82
N SER A 58 -3.51 1.23 12.37
CA SER A 58 -4.54 0.39 11.74
C SER A 58 -4.11 -1.02 11.36
N ASN A 59 -3.19 -1.63 12.13
CA ASN A 59 -2.75 -3.02 11.92
C ASN A 59 -3.92 -4.02 11.83
N SER A 60 -4.95 -3.90 12.68
CA SER A 60 -6.08 -4.83 12.65
C SER A 60 -6.92 -4.73 11.37
N VAL A 61 -6.97 -3.55 10.74
CA VAL A 61 -7.59 -3.36 9.42
C VAL A 61 -6.73 -3.99 8.34
N ARG A 62 -5.42 -3.79 8.43
CA ARG A 62 -4.43 -4.31 7.48
C ARG A 62 -4.42 -5.85 7.44
N ASP A 63 -4.51 -6.50 8.59
CA ASP A 63 -4.48 -7.97 8.69
C ASP A 63 -5.66 -8.64 7.96
N GLN A 64 -6.73 -7.88 7.69
CA GLN A 64 -7.88 -8.35 6.90
C GLN A 64 -7.66 -8.21 5.39
N VAL A 65 -6.65 -7.45 4.95
CA VAL A 65 -6.41 -7.17 3.54
C VAL A 65 -5.77 -8.39 2.89
N ARG A 66 -6.42 -8.92 1.87
CA ARG A 66 -5.90 -10.01 1.03
C ARG A 66 -5.68 -9.53 -0.40
N ILE A 67 -4.45 -9.64 -0.90
CA ILE A 67 -4.16 -9.43 -2.33
C ILE A 67 -4.78 -10.58 -3.12
N THR A 68 -5.61 -10.26 -4.11
CA THR A 68 -6.30 -11.23 -4.96
C THR A 68 -5.87 -11.16 -6.42
N GLU A 69 -5.36 -10.02 -6.87
CA GLU A 69 -4.84 -9.84 -8.23
C GLU A 69 -3.66 -8.87 -8.25
N VAL A 70 -2.64 -9.20 -9.05
CA VAL A 70 -1.58 -8.26 -9.43
C VAL A 70 -1.41 -8.35 -10.94
N SER A 71 -1.55 -7.22 -11.62
CA SER A 71 -1.42 -7.14 -13.06
C SER A 71 -0.56 -5.95 -13.50
N VAL A 72 0.15 -6.15 -14.61
CA VAL A 72 0.94 -5.12 -15.28
C VAL A 72 0.55 -5.12 -16.74
N THR A 73 0.20 -3.94 -17.25
CA THR A 73 -0.21 -3.74 -18.64
C THR A 73 0.58 -2.61 -19.27
N ARG A 74 0.52 -2.47 -20.60
CA ARG A 74 0.99 -1.26 -21.27
C ARG A 74 -0.19 -0.31 -21.44
N GLY A 75 -0.02 0.92 -20.98
CA GLY A 75 -0.98 2.00 -21.21
C GLY A 75 -0.89 2.54 -22.64
N GLU A 76 -1.80 3.47 -22.96
CA GLU A 76 -1.87 4.12 -24.29
C GLU A 76 -0.58 4.85 -24.69
N SER A 77 0.15 5.39 -23.71
CA SER A 77 1.45 6.03 -23.92
C SER A 77 2.60 5.04 -24.16
N GLY A 78 2.32 3.74 -24.15
CA GLY A 78 3.32 2.66 -24.23
C GLY A 78 4.06 2.38 -22.92
N LYS A 79 3.88 3.22 -21.89
CA LYS A 79 4.45 3.01 -20.56
C LYS A 79 3.74 1.88 -19.81
N SER A 80 4.48 1.14 -18.99
CA SER A 80 3.89 0.14 -18.10
C SER A 80 2.99 0.80 -17.05
N GLN A 81 1.89 0.12 -16.73
CA GLN A 81 0.94 0.47 -15.68
C GLN A 81 0.76 -0.75 -14.79
N ALA A 82 0.48 -0.55 -13.50
CA ALA A 82 0.19 -1.65 -12.60
C ALA A 82 -1.16 -1.47 -11.92
N GLN A 83 -1.81 -2.60 -11.65
CA GLN A 83 -3.03 -2.69 -10.88
C GLN A 83 -2.87 -3.77 -9.82
N VAL A 84 -3.34 -3.46 -8.61
CA VAL A 84 -3.41 -4.40 -7.49
C VAL A 84 -4.84 -4.41 -6.99
N VAL A 85 -5.40 -5.61 -6.86
CA VAL A 85 -6.74 -5.81 -6.31
C VAL A 85 -6.59 -6.50 -4.96
N CYS A 86 -7.27 -5.94 -3.97
CA CYS A 86 -7.38 -6.51 -2.65
C CYS A 86 -8.84 -6.74 -2.26
N GLU A 87 -9.07 -7.70 -1.39
CA GLU A 87 -10.36 -7.96 -0.78
C GLU A 87 -10.25 -8.00 0.74
N LEU A 88 -11.31 -7.53 1.41
CA LEU A 88 -11.46 -7.58 2.86
C LEU A 88 -12.94 -7.47 3.25
N GLU A 89 -13.27 -7.86 4.47
CA GLU A 89 -14.60 -7.61 5.05
C GLU A 89 -14.55 -6.44 6.03
N VAL A 90 -15.57 -5.56 6.00
CA VAL A 90 -15.69 -4.46 6.97
C VAL A 90 -15.88 -5.03 8.37
N CYS A 91 -14.86 -4.94 9.21
CA CYS A 91 -14.87 -5.45 10.57
C CYS A 91 -15.14 -4.33 11.60
N LYS A 92 -15.26 -4.72 12.88
CA LYS A 92 -15.65 -3.81 13.98
C LYS A 92 -14.68 -2.64 14.17
N ASP A 93 -13.39 -2.86 13.95
CA ASP A 93 -12.34 -1.83 14.12
C ASP A 93 -12.38 -0.76 13.03
N MET A 94 -13.16 -0.98 11.97
CA MET A 94 -13.31 -0.04 10.85
C MET A 94 -14.50 0.89 11.02
N LEU A 95 -15.37 0.68 12.01
CA LEU A 95 -16.68 1.32 12.08
C LEU A 95 -16.65 2.75 12.62
N ASN A 96 -17.59 3.56 12.15
CA ASN A 96 -17.94 4.85 12.72
C ASN A 96 -19.16 4.71 13.67
N ILE A 97 -19.67 5.84 14.16
CA ILE A 97 -20.81 5.90 15.09
C ILE A 97 -22.15 5.43 14.50
N VAL A 98 -22.24 5.15 13.20
CA VAL A 98 -23.44 4.64 12.51
C VAL A 98 -23.22 3.23 11.93
N ASP A 99 -22.30 2.46 12.52
CA ASP A 99 -22.00 1.06 12.16
C ASP A 99 -21.65 0.85 10.67
N SER A 100 -21.03 1.86 10.06
CA SER A 100 -20.47 1.81 8.70
C SER A 100 -18.99 2.13 8.71
N MET A 101 -18.25 1.71 7.68
CA MET A 101 -16.82 1.99 7.55
C MET A 101 -16.54 3.49 7.69
N HIS A 102 -15.67 3.83 8.63
CA HIS A 102 -15.28 5.18 8.95
C HIS A 102 -14.54 5.82 7.77
N GLY A 103 -14.81 7.09 7.48
CA GLY A 103 -14.17 7.79 6.36
C GLY A 103 -12.64 7.77 6.41
N GLY A 104 -12.07 7.89 7.61
CA GLY A 104 -10.63 7.71 7.82
C GLY A 104 -10.11 6.30 7.47
N CYS A 105 -10.88 5.24 7.74
CA CYS A 105 -10.54 3.88 7.34
C CYS A 105 -10.62 3.72 5.81
N THR A 106 -11.61 4.35 5.17
CA THR A 106 -11.72 4.42 3.70
C THR A 106 -10.46 5.04 3.09
N VAL A 107 -10.01 6.18 3.62
CA VAL A 107 -8.79 6.87 3.12
C VAL A 107 -7.53 6.04 3.38
N PHE A 108 -7.45 5.36 4.53
CA PHE A 108 -6.35 4.42 4.83
C PHE A 108 -6.27 3.29 3.80
N LEU A 109 -7.40 2.68 3.43
CA LEU A 109 -7.42 1.65 2.38
C LEU A 109 -7.00 2.22 1.02
N ILE A 110 -7.43 3.44 0.69
CA ILE A 110 -7.00 4.13 -0.54
C ILE A 110 -5.48 4.33 -0.53
N ASP A 111 -4.92 4.82 0.57
CA ASP A 111 -3.47 5.05 0.74
C ASP A 111 -2.68 3.76 0.52
N GLU A 112 -3.02 2.71 1.27
CA GLU A 112 -2.32 1.43 1.24
C GLU A 112 -2.41 0.74 -0.13
N ILE A 113 -3.60 0.57 -0.68
CA ILE A 113 -3.76 -0.25 -1.89
C ILE A 113 -3.24 0.47 -3.14
N SER A 114 -3.38 1.80 -3.22
CA SER A 114 -2.73 2.56 -4.28
C SER A 114 -1.20 2.54 -4.16
N THR A 115 -0.65 2.52 -2.94
CA THR A 115 0.79 2.36 -2.69
C THR A 115 1.29 0.99 -3.14
N LEU A 116 0.53 -0.08 -2.92
CA LEU A 116 0.89 -1.41 -3.45
C LEU A 116 0.98 -1.41 -4.98
N ALA A 117 0.08 -0.70 -5.67
CA ALA A 117 0.15 -0.56 -7.13
C ALA A 117 1.38 0.23 -7.59
N VAL A 118 1.79 1.28 -6.87
CA VAL A 118 3.05 2.00 -7.12
C VAL A 118 4.24 1.06 -6.96
N ASN A 119 4.34 0.36 -5.82
CA ASN A 119 5.45 -0.57 -5.55
C ASN A 119 5.52 -1.69 -6.61
N ALA A 120 4.35 -2.22 -7.03
CA ALA A 120 4.28 -3.21 -8.09
C ALA A 120 4.85 -2.66 -9.42
N LEU A 121 4.51 -1.43 -9.77
CA LEU A 121 5.02 -0.81 -10.99
C LEU A 121 6.53 -0.51 -10.91
N GLU A 122 7.01 0.00 -9.78
CA GLU A 122 8.43 0.29 -9.56
C GLU A 122 9.28 -0.98 -9.63
N MET A 123 8.87 -2.06 -8.94
CA MET A 123 9.56 -3.35 -9.03
C MET A 123 9.60 -3.88 -10.47
N HIS A 124 8.51 -3.70 -11.23
CA HIS A 124 8.47 -4.11 -12.62
C HIS A 124 9.41 -3.29 -13.52
N VAL A 125 9.40 -1.96 -13.38
CA VAL A 125 10.16 -1.04 -14.24
C VAL A 125 11.64 -1.05 -13.91
N TYR A 126 11.99 -0.99 -12.62
CA TYR A 126 13.38 -0.87 -12.17
C TYR A 126 14.06 -2.21 -11.87
N GLN A 127 13.30 -3.31 -11.87
CA GLN A 127 13.81 -4.65 -11.56
C GLN A 127 14.53 -4.70 -10.20
N ALA A 128 14.12 -3.84 -9.27
CA ALA A 128 14.70 -3.68 -7.95
C ALA A 128 13.69 -4.08 -6.87
N MET A 129 14.20 -4.53 -5.72
CA MET A 129 13.37 -4.81 -4.56
C MET A 129 12.75 -3.50 -4.02
N PRO A 130 11.55 -3.59 -3.43
CA PRO A 130 10.75 -2.41 -3.10
C PRO A 130 11.29 -1.59 -1.92
N THR A 131 12.27 -2.10 -1.17
CA THR A 131 12.97 -1.33 -0.13
C THR A 131 13.94 -0.29 -0.70
N THR A 132 14.22 -0.32 -1.99
CA THR A 132 15.21 0.56 -2.65
C THR A 132 14.59 1.90 -3.06
N ILE A 133 13.28 1.95 -3.34
CA ILE A 133 12.57 3.16 -3.76
C ILE A 133 11.40 3.34 -2.81
N MET A 134 11.51 4.31 -1.91
CA MET A 134 10.48 4.61 -0.92
C MET A 134 9.77 5.90 -1.31
N ASN A 135 8.50 5.80 -1.66
CA ASN A 135 7.66 6.97 -1.87
C ASN A 135 6.75 7.21 -0.67
N VAL A 136 6.59 8.47 -0.30
CA VAL A 136 5.67 8.90 0.77
C VAL A 136 4.43 9.55 0.17
N SER A 137 3.32 9.46 0.90
CA SER A 137 2.05 10.05 0.52
C SER A 137 2.12 11.58 0.65
N GLN A 138 1.87 12.30 -0.45
CA GLN A 138 1.87 13.77 -0.47
C GLN A 138 0.44 14.32 -0.33
N ALA A 139 -0.49 13.80 -1.12
CA ALA A 139 -1.87 14.25 -1.12
C ALA A 139 -2.82 13.11 -1.51
N ILE A 140 -3.92 12.97 -0.76
CA ILE A 140 -5.01 12.04 -1.08
C ILE A 140 -6.30 12.85 -1.16
N ASN A 141 -6.99 12.77 -2.29
CA ASN A 141 -8.33 13.33 -2.45
C ASN A 141 -9.33 12.19 -2.60
N THR A 142 -10.39 12.17 -1.78
CA THR A 142 -11.36 11.08 -1.71
C THR A 142 -12.77 11.59 -1.93
N VAL A 143 -13.53 10.88 -2.77
CA VAL A 143 -14.98 11.05 -2.96
C VAL A 143 -15.68 9.84 -2.39
N TYR A 144 -16.66 10.08 -1.52
CA TYR A 144 -17.49 9.05 -0.90
C TYR A 144 -18.81 8.94 -1.68
N HIS A 145 -19.12 7.74 -2.15
CA HIS A 145 -20.28 7.48 -3.02
C HIS A 145 -21.40 6.75 -2.28
N ALA A 146 -21.05 5.80 -1.42
CA ALA A 146 -22.01 5.00 -0.66
C ALA A 146 -21.41 4.52 0.67
N PRO A 147 -22.24 4.24 1.70
CA PRO A 147 -21.76 3.62 2.94
C PRO A 147 -21.42 2.13 2.72
N ALA A 148 -20.49 1.62 3.53
CA ALA A 148 -20.19 0.19 3.63
C ALA A 148 -20.43 -0.27 5.09
N PRO A 149 -21.63 -0.82 5.40
CA PRO A 149 -21.96 -1.32 6.74
C PRO A 149 -21.02 -2.45 7.21
N PHE A 150 -21.02 -2.72 8.51
CA PHE A 150 -20.38 -3.91 9.08
C PHE A 150 -20.70 -5.19 8.29
N GLY A 151 -19.69 -6.05 8.06
CA GLY A 151 -19.82 -7.29 7.30
C GLY A 151 -19.84 -7.11 5.77
N THR A 152 -19.74 -5.88 5.25
CA THR A 152 -19.66 -5.65 3.80
C THR A 152 -18.36 -6.22 3.26
N THR A 153 -18.44 -7.06 2.23
CA THR A 153 -17.26 -7.53 1.49
C THR A 153 -16.83 -6.46 0.49
N LEU A 154 -15.60 -5.97 0.66
CA LEU A 154 -15.00 -4.94 -0.16
C LEU A 154 -14.03 -5.53 -1.18
N ARG A 155 -14.07 -4.98 -2.39
CA ARG A 155 -13.00 -5.10 -3.39
C ARG A 155 -12.37 -3.72 -3.58
N VAL A 156 -11.08 -3.63 -3.27
CA VAL A 156 -10.30 -2.40 -3.41
C VAL A 156 -9.34 -2.55 -4.57
N VAL A 157 -9.42 -1.64 -5.54
CA VAL A 157 -8.63 -1.67 -6.77
C VAL A 157 -7.68 -0.47 -6.77
N GLY A 158 -6.38 -0.71 -6.55
CA GLY A 158 -5.31 0.28 -6.68
C GLY A 158 -4.72 0.25 -8.09
N SER A 159 -4.38 1.42 -8.63
CA SER A 159 -3.75 1.54 -9.95
C SER A 159 -2.70 2.65 -9.99
N CYS A 160 -1.63 2.42 -10.76
CA CYS A 160 -0.59 3.39 -11.05
C CYS A 160 -0.29 3.39 -12.56
N ILE A 161 -0.26 4.58 -13.17
CA ILE A 161 -0.17 4.75 -14.63
C ILE A 161 1.25 4.98 -15.14
N SER A 162 2.16 5.39 -14.27
CA SER A 162 3.58 5.59 -14.59
C SER A 162 4.38 5.83 -13.32
N VAL A 163 5.64 5.40 -13.33
CA VAL A 163 6.63 5.71 -12.30
C VAL A 163 7.79 6.50 -12.91
N ASP A 164 8.36 7.38 -12.10
CA ASP A 164 9.58 8.12 -12.38
C ASP A 164 10.28 8.40 -11.04
N GLU A 165 11.59 8.19 -10.99
CA GLU A 165 12.40 8.16 -9.76
C GLU A 165 12.51 9.54 -9.08
N ASN A 166 12.30 10.62 -9.84
CA ASN A 166 12.49 11.99 -9.38
C ASN A 166 11.23 12.86 -9.45
N SER A 167 10.07 12.25 -9.72
CA SER A 167 8.82 12.97 -9.93
C SER A 167 7.71 12.53 -9.00
N ALA A 168 6.70 13.39 -8.85
CA ALA A 168 5.47 13.01 -8.19
C ALA A 168 4.75 11.90 -8.98
N LEU A 169 4.30 10.88 -8.27
CA LEU A 169 3.61 9.72 -8.81
C LEU A 169 2.10 9.89 -8.62
N PHE A 170 1.35 9.68 -9.69
CA PHE A 170 -0.11 9.70 -9.64
C PHE A 170 -0.65 8.27 -9.61
N CYS A 171 -1.44 7.98 -8.59
CA CYS A 171 -2.13 6.71 -8.44
C CYS A 171 -3.59 6.92 -8.02
N ARG A 172 -4.40 5.88 -8.15
CA ARG A 172 -5.83 5.90 -7.84
C ARG A 172 -6.21 4.63 -7.09
N ALA A 173 -7.20 4.73 -6.22
CA ALA A 173 -7.89 3.57 -5.69
C ALA A 173 -9.41 3.71 -5.81
N GLU A 174 -10.08 2.58 -6.01
CA GLU A 174 -11.53 2.47 -6.06
C GLU A 174 -11.97 1.39 -5.08
N ILE A 175 -12.96 1.68 -4.24
CA ILE A 175 -13.50 0.74 -3.27
C ILE A 175 -14.91 0.38 -3.71
N TRP A 176 -15.16 -0.92 -3.82
CA TRP A 176 -16.42 -1.50 -4.28
C TRP A 176 -17.01 -2.38 -3.20
N ASP A 177 -18.31 -2.27 -2.99
CA ASP A 177 -19.12 -3.24 -2.27
C ASP A 177 -19.54 -4.32 -3.27
N ILE A 178 -18.99 -5.52 -3.11
CA ILE A 178 -19.17 -6.61 -4.07
C ILE A 178 -20.59 -7.19 -3.96
N ASN A 179 -21.14 -7.23 -2.74
CA ASN A 179 -22.45 -7.82 -2.47
C ASN A 179 -23.57 -6.97 -3.09
N ASN A 180 -23.44 -5.64 -3.03
CA ASN A 180 -24.41 -4.71 -3.61
C ASN A 180 -24.00 -4.14 -4.98
N GLN A 181 -22.88 -4.63 -5.55
CA GLN A 181 -22.36 -4.22 -6.87
C GLN A 181 -22.29 -2.70 -7.07
N ARG A 182 -21.81 -1.98 -6.05
CA ARG A 182 -21.77 -0.51 -6.07
C ARG A 182 -20.44 0.03 -5.59
N MET A 183 -20.14 1.23 -6.03
CA MET A 183 -18.94 1.95 -5.61
C MET A 183 -19.17 2.60 -4.24
N VAL A 184 -18.25 2.37 -3.32
CA VAL A 184 -18.23 2.94 -1.96
C VAL A 184 -17.47 4.26 -1.96
N ALA A 185 -16.27 4.27 -2.54
CA ALA A 185 -15.42 5.45 -2.59
C ALA A 185 -14.41 5.38 -3.74
N THR A 186 -13.92 6.55 -4.16
CA THR A 186 -12.79 6.69 -5.08
C THR A 186 -11.78 7.65 -4.50
N GLY A 187 -10.49 7.37 -4.69
CA GLY A 187 -9.42 8.26 -4.28
C GLY A 187 -8.38 8.46 -5.37
N THR A 188 -7.91 9.70 -5.52
CA THR A 188 -6.66 10.00 -6.20
C THR A 188 -5.57 10.23 -5.16
N HIS A 189 -4.37 9.74 -5.43
CA HIS A 189 -3.27 9.76 -4.50
C HIS A 189 -1.98 10.17 -5.23
N ILE A 190 -1.37 11.23 -4.73
CA ILE A 190 -0.06 11.71 -5.17
C ILE A 190 0.98 11.22 -4.18
N LYS A 191 1.98 10.49 -4.67
CA LYS A 191 3.16 10.10 -3.90
C LYS A 191 4.41 10.82 -4.40
N MET A 192 5.43 10.91 -3.57
CA MET A 192 6.71 11.51 -3.96
C MET A 192 7.88 10.85 -3.23
N PRO A 193 9.09 10.91 -3.80
CA PRO A 193 10.31 10.57 -3.07
C PRO A 193 10.51 11.52 -1.88
N PRO A 194 10.93 11.02 -0.70
CA PRO A 194 11.29 11.86 0.43
C PRO A 194 12.56 12.67 0.12
N SER A 195 12.71 13.82 0.78
CA SER A 195 13.96 14.57 0.72
C SER A 195 15.09 13.84 1.43
N GLN A 196 16.32 14.00 0.95
CA GLN A 196 17.48 13.43 1.64
C GLN A 196 17.61 14.03 3.05
N PRO A 197 17.90 13.21 4.08
CA PRO A 197 18.12 13.72 5.42
C PRO A 197 19.26 14.74 5.43
N LYS A 198 19.02 15.92 6.01
CA LYS A 198 20.11 16.89 6.24
C LYS A 198 21.08 16.28 7.26
N SER A 199 22.39 16.31 6.98
CA SER A 199 23.40 15.92 7.96
C SER A 199 23.23 16.76 9.22
N ARG A 200 23.19 16.10 10.38
CA ARG A 200 23.19 16.81 11.66
C ARG A 200 24.58 17.38 11.86
N LEU A 201 24.71 18.71 11.79
CA LEU A 201 25.87 19.45 12.26
C LEU A 201 26.00 19.36 13.79
#